data_AF-E5AEI8-F1
#
_entry.id   AF-E5AEI8-F1
#
_cell.length_a   1.000
_cell.length_b   1.000
_cell.length_c   1.000
_cell.angle_alpha   90.00
_cell.angle_beta   90.00
_cell.angle_gamma   90.00
#
_symmetry.space_group_name_H-M   'P 1'
#
loop_
_entity.id
_entity.type
_entity.pdbx_description
1 polymer ?
#
loop_
_entity_poly.entity_id
_entity_poly.type
_entity_poly.pdbx_seq_one_letter_code
_entity_poly.pdbx_strand_id
1 'polypeptide(L)'
;MTFICKKCKKAFRKDAREFEDADEYCPHCDNHFVLDAKTPQAGLRVEGEDARVDARMLKDERVRQEDMRTIFDVKEAPEKLG
;
A
#
# COMPACT_ATOMS: atom_id res chain seq x y z
N MET A 1 23.05 15.58 -18.71
CA MET A 1 22.97 14.48 -17.73
C MET A 1 23.34 13.16 -18.39
N THR A 2 23.90 12.22 -17.64
CA THR A 2 24.29 10.88 -18.13
C THR A 2 23.47 9.84 -17.38
N PHE A 3 22.77 8.99 -18.11
CA PHE A 3 21.87 7.97 -17.57
C PHE A 3 22.26 6.58 -18.06
N ILE A 4 21.81 5.55 -17.36
CA ILE A 4 21.97 4.15 -17.75
C ILE A 4 20.58 3.53 -17.86
N CYS A 5 20.27 2.96 -19.01
CA CYS A 5 18.97 2.31 -19.21
C CYS A 5 18.92 0.94 -18.51
N LYS A 6 17.86 0.68 -17.75
CA LYS A 6 17.66 -0.60 -17.05
C LYS A 6 17.48 -1.79 -17.99
N LYS A 7 16.85 -1.58 -19.15
CA LYS A 7 16.53 -2.64 -20.12
C LYS A 7 17.75 -3.06 -20.94
N CYS A 8 18.48 -2.11 -21.52
CA CYS A 8 19.62 -2.40 -22.41
C CYS A 8 21.01 -2.25 -21.74
N LYS A 9 21.08 -1.74 -20.51
CA LYS A 9 22.32 -1.48 -19.74
C LYS A 9 23.33 -0.56 -20.45
N LYS A 10 22.92 0.12 -21.52
CA LYS A 10 23.75 1.11 -22.24
C LYS A 10 23.65 2.46 -21.54
N ALA A 11 24.79 3.13 -21.43
CA ALA A 11 24.86 4.51 -20.99
C ALA A 11 24.45 5.44 -22.15
N PHE A 12 23.63 6.44 -21.86
CA PHE A 12 23.26 7.48 -22.82
C PHE A 12 23.35 8.85 -22.16
N ARG A 13 23.65 9.87 -22.98
CA ARG A 13 23.73 11.26 -22.55
C ARG A 13 22.51 12.00 -23.06
N LYS A 14 21.91 12.81 -22.20
CA LYS A 14 20.75 13.62 -22.50
C LYS A 14 20.92 15.02 -21.93
N ASP A 15 20.60 16.04 -22.70
CA ASP A 15 20.61 17.41 -22.20
C ASP A 15 19.32 17.67 -21.42
N ALA A 16 19.47 18.16 -20.18
CA ALA A 16 18.35 18.31 -19.24
C ALA A 16 17.80 19.75 -19.20
N ARG A 17 18.16 20.57 -20.20
CA ARG A 17 17.75 21.98 -20.30
C ARG A 17 16.50 22.17 -21.15
N GLU A 18 16.32 21.31 -22.15
CA GLU A 18 15.13 21.21 -22.97
C GLU A 18 14.64 19.79 -22.80
N PHE A 19 13.37 19.62 -22.42
CA PHE A 19 12.77 18.30 -22.17
C PHE A 19 11.52 18.22 -23.03
N GLU A 20 11.58 17.41 -24.08
CA GLU A 20 10.48 17.17 -25.03
C GLU A 20 9.84 15.78 -24.78
N ASP A 21 8.70 15.48 -25.42
CA ASP A 21 8.01 14.19 -25.19
C ASP A 21 8.78 12.99 -25.80
N ALA A 22 9.53 13.23 -26.89
CA ALA A 22 10.45 12.23 -27.45
C ALA A 22 11.59 11.88 -26.49
N ASP A 23 11.81 12.76 -25.52
CA ASP A 23 12.91 12.70 -24.61
C ASP A 23 12.62 11.78 -23.41
N GLU A 24 11.43 11.21 -23.30
CA GLU A 24 11.07 10.27 -22.23
C GLU A 24 11.64 8.85 -22.41
N TYR A 25 12.17 8.54 -23.60
CA TYR A 25 12.60 7.20 -23.98
C TYR A 25 14.12 7.08 -24.10
N CYS A 26 14.63 5.87 -23.85
CA CYS A 26 16.03 5.55 -24.10
C CYS A 26 16.27 5.39 -25.61
N PRO A 27 17.27 6.10 -26.20
CA PRO A 27 17.54 6.07 -27.64
C PRO A 27 18.02 4.71 -28.18
N HIS A 28 18.29 3.75 -27.31
CA HIS A 28 18.82 2.44 -27.69
C HIS A 28 17.79 1.31 -27.71
N CYS A 29 16.71 1.41 -26.94
CA CYS A 29 15.75 0.31 -26.78
C CYS A 29 14.33 0.77 -26.47
N ASP A 30 14.07 2.07 -26.62
CA ASP A 30 12.77 2.71 -26.44
C ASP A 30 12.15 2.44 -25.07
N ASN A 31 13.00 2.32 -24.06
CA ASN A 31 12.54 2.17 -22.68
C ASN A 31 12.21 3.55 -22.10
N HIS A 32 10.94 3.76 -21.76
CA HIS A 32 10.49 4.92 -21.00
C HIS A 32 11.21 4.97 -19.64
N PHE A 33 11.94 6.06 -19.38
CA PHE A 33 12.75 6.21 -18.17
C PHE A 33 12.18 7.24 -17.19
N VAL A 34 11.16 7.98 -17.59
CA VAL A 34 10.41 8.88 -16.71
C VAL A 34 9.45 8.02 -15.89
N LEU A 35 9.57 8.07 -14.56
CA LEU A 35 8.69 7.30 -13.67
C LEU A 35 7.73 8.24 -12.98
N ASP A 36 6.46 7.83 -12.89
CA ASP A 36 5.46 8.57 -12.14
C ASP A 36 5.87 8.73 -10.68
N ALA A 37 5.64 9.93 -10.15
CA ALA A 37 5.89 10.22 -8.75
C ALA A 37 4.97 9.35 -7.88
N LYS A 38 5.56 8.55 -6.99
CA LYS A 38 4.80 7.78 -6.00
C LYS A 38 4.17 8.75 -5.00
N THR A 39 2.86 8.95 -5.09
CA THR A 39 2.11 9.71 -4.10
C THR A 39 1.86 8.85 -2.86
N PRO A 40 2.00 9.41 -1.64
CA PRO A 40 1.62 8.69 -0.44
C PRO A 40 0.11 8.48 -0.43
N GLN A 41 -0.32 7.24 -0.63
CA GLN A 41 -1.72 6.87 -0.44
C GLN A 41 -1.99 6.73 1.07
N ALA A 42 -3.08 7.34 1.54
CA ALA A 42 -3.52 7.16 2.93
C ALA A 42 -3.93 5.69 3.13
N GLY A 43 -3.03 4.90 3.71
CA GLY A 43 -3.27 3.50 4.07
C GLY A 43 -3.27 3.37 5.58
N LEU A 44 -4.38 2.87 6.15
CA LEU A 44 -4.40 2.46 7.54
C LEU A 44 -3.63 1.13 7.65
N ARG A 45 -2.39 1.20 8.12
CA ARG A 45 -1.61 0.00 8.46
C ARG A 45 -1.85 -0.29 9.92
N VAL A 46 -2.28 -1.51 10.22
CA VAL A 46 -2.40 -1.99 11.59
C VAL A 46 -1.11 -2.76 11.91
N GLU A 47 -0.27 -2.17 12.75
CA GLU A 47 0.96 -2.82 13.21
C GLU A 47 0.59 -3.85 14.28
N GLY A 48 0.74 -5.14 13.94
CA GLY A 48 0.67 -6.23 14.91
C GLY A 48 2.05 -6.51 15.47
N GLU A 49 2.17 -6.54 16.79
CA GLU A 49 3.38 -7.00 17.48
C GLU A 49 3.59 -8.52 17.26
N ASP A 50 4.65 -9.10 17.83
CA ASP A 50 4.90 -10.54 17.70
C ASP A 50 3.67 -11.35 18.19
N ALA A 51 3.12 -12.18 17.30
CA ALA A 51 1.93 -12.99 17.56
C ALA A 51 2.05 -13.96 18.75
N ARG A 52 3.28 -14.23 19.22
CA ARG A 52 3.52 -15.03 20.44
C ARG A 52 3.36 -14.23 21.72
N VAL A 53 3.57 -12.92 21.66
CA VAL A 53 3.46 -12.00 22.80
C VAL A 53 2.04 -11.43 22.86
N ASP A 54 1.48 -11.07 21.70
CA ASP A 54 0.11 -10.56 21.59
C ASP A 54 -0.70 -11.27 20.51
N ALA A 55 -1.55 -12.20 20.94
CA ALA A 55 -2.41 -12.98 20.06
C ALA A 55 -3.77 -12.31 19.77
N ARG A 56 -4.02 -11.07 20.22
CA ARG A 56 -5.32 -10.39 20.05
C ARG A 56 -5.70 -10.17 18.58
N MET A 57 -4.70 -10.11 17.70
CA MET A 57 -4.89 -9.95 16.25
C MET A 57 -5.12 -11.28 15.53
N LEU A 58 -5.04 -12.41 16.24
CA LEU A 58 -5.19 -13.75 15.68
C LEU A 58 -6.55 -14.34 16.10
N LYS A 59 -7.31 -14.84 15.12
CA LYS A 59 -8.60 -15.46 15.38
C LYS A 59 -8.42 -16.92 15.83
N ASP A 60 -8.82 -17.25 17.07
CA ASP A 60 -8.92 -18.64 17.54
C ASP A 60 -10.32 -19.18 17.27
N GLU A 61 -10.43 -20.23 16.46
CA GLU A 61 -11.70 -20.86 16.09
C GLU A 61 -12.33 -21.72 17.20
N ARG A 62 -11.58 -22.04 18.26
CA ARG A 62 -12.06 -22.87 19.38
C ARG A 62 -12.88 -22.08 20.40
N VAL A 63 -12.72 -20.76 20.42
CA VAL A 63 -13.42 -19.88 21.36
C VAL A 63 -14.76 -19.48 20.75
N ARG A 64 -15.85 -19.71 21.48
CA ARG A 64 -17.19 -19.29 21.04
C ARG A 64 -17.22 -17.77 20.93
N GLN A 65 -17.35 -17.26 19.71
CA GLN A 65 -17.52 -15.82 19.47
C GLN A 65 -18.87 -15.37 20.02
N GLU A 66 -18.91 -14.11 20.48
CA GLU A 66 -20.19 -13.49 20.82
C GLU A 66 -21.01 -13.29 19.54
N ASP A 67 -22.29 -13.62 19.60
CA ASP A 67 -23.23 -13.38 18.51
C ASP A 67 -23.33 -11.89 18.22
N MET A 68 -23.65 -11.54 16.96
CA MET A 68 -23.84 -10.14 16.57
C MET A 68 -24.93 -9.50 17.43
N ARG A 69 -24.52 -8.57 18.31
CA ARG A 69 -25.45 -7.80 19.15
C ARG A 69 -26.33 -6.94 18.26
N THR A 70 -27.64 -7.12 18.37
CA THR A 70 -28.63 -6.28 17.68
C THR A 70 -29.36 -5.41 18.70
N ILE A 71 -30.10 -4.40 18.22
CA ILE A 71 -30.88 -3.49 19.09
C ILE A 71 -31.93 -4.26 19.94
N PHE A 72 -32.30 -5.48 19.52
CA PHE A 72 -33.30 -6.32 20.17
C PHE A 72 -32.71 -7.35 21.15
N ASP A 73 -31.44 -7.22 21.53
CA ASP A 73 -30.79 -8.19 22.40
C ASP A 73 -31.37 -8.13 23.83
N VAL A 74 -32.13 -9.17 24.18
CA VAL A 74 -32.97 -9.26 25.40
C VAL A 74 -32.15 -9.16 26.69
N LYS A 75 -30.84 -9.47 26.62
CA LYS A 75 -29.93 -9.46 27.78
C LYS A 75 -29.53 -8.05 28.24
N GLU A 76 -29.46 -7.08 27.33
CA GLU A 76 -29.08 -5.67 27.64
C GLU A 76 -30.29 -4.71 27.62
N ALA A 77 -31.50 -5.22 27.37
CA ALA A 77 -32.73 -4.43 27.33
C ALA A 77 -33.00 -3.56 28.59
N PRO A 78 -32.74 -3.99 29.84
CA PRO A 78 -33.05 -3.17 31.02
C PRO A 78 -32.11 -1.98 31.23
N GLU A 79 -30.93 -1.95 30.58
CA GLU A 79 -29.95 -0.87 30.75
C GLU A 79 -30.02 0.19 29.64
N LYS A 80 -30.75 -0.07 28.54
CA LYS A 80 -30.81 0.80 27.35
C LYS A 80 -32.08 1.65 27.26
N LEU A 81 -33.12 1.33 28.02
CA LEU A 81 -34.35 2.11 28.11
C LEU A 81 -34.39 2.80 29.47
N GLY A 82 -33.72 3.95 29.53
CA GLY A 82 -33.94 4.95 30.59
C GLY A 82 -35.31 5.59 30.48
#